data_AF-A0AB32X2G4-F1
#
_entry.id   AF-A0AB32X2G4-F1
#
_cell.length_a   1.000
_cell.length_b   1.000
_cell.length_c   1.000
_cell.angle_alpha   90.00
_cell.angle_beta   90.00
_cell.angle_gamma   90.00
#
_symmetry.space_group_name_H-M   'P 1'
#
loop_
_entity.id
_entity.type
_entity.pdbx_description
1 polymer ?
#
loop_
_entity_poly.entity_id
_entity_poly.type
_entity_poly.pdbx_seq_one_letter_code
_entity_poly.pdbx_strand_id
1 'polypeptide(L)'
;MTGLRISVLKVHWLHALRMTSYGFLFYGPGSYPWYKYLDHYLPHQTAQNLMLTVLLNQIVLGPCVIAVVFAWNNLWLGKLSQLPNKYQKDALPTLFYGFRFWIPVSMLNFWVVPLQARVAFMATGSIFWNFFLSSTTTTKMIF
;
A
#
# COMPACT_ATOMS: atom_id res chain seq x y z
N MET A 1 15.13 -31.96 7.23
CA MET A 1 14.16 -30.90 7.59
C MET A 1 14.77 -29.49 7.64
N THR A 2 16.09 -29.33 7.80
CA THR A 2 16.81 -28.04 7.83
C THR A 2 16.85 -27.31 6.47
N GLY A 3 16.99 -28.04 5.35
CA GLY A 3 17.06 -27.44 4.01
C GLY A 3 15.76 -26.74 3.55
N LEU A 4 14.60 -27.29 3.94
CA LEU A 4 13.29 -26.69 3.63
C LEU A 4 13.08 -25.38 4.41
N ARG A 5 13.59 -25.29 5.63
CA ARG A 5 13.47 -24.08 6.47
C ARG A 5 14.32 -22.93 5.91
N ILE A 6 15.50 -23.24 5.35
CA ILE A 6 16.40 -22.25 4.75
C ILE A 6 15.86 -21.74 3.41
N SER A 7 15.26 -22.59 2.58
CA SER A 7 14.64 -22.17 1.32
C SER A 7 13.42 -21.28 1.56
N VAL A 8 12.58 -21.63 2.54
CA VAL A 8 11.46 -20.79 2.97
C VAL A 8 11.96 -19.45 3.49
N LEU A 9 12.96 -19.42 4.38
CA LEU A 9 13.54 -18.16 4.86
C LEU A 9 14.05 -17.27 3.72
N LYS A 10 14.76 -17.82 2.74
CA LYS A 10 15.25 -17.04 1.58
C LYS A 10 14.13 -16.44 0.73
N VAL A 11 13.03 -17.18 0.53
CA VAL A 11 11.86 -16.69 -0.21
C VAL A 11 11.20 -15.53 0.52
N HIS A 12 11.06 -15.62 1.85
CA HIS A 12 10.48 -14.56 2.67
C HIS A 12 11.36 -13.29 2.69
N TRP A 13 12.68 -13.43 2.81
CA TRP A 13 13.60 -12.30 2.78
C TRP A 13 13.63 -11.59 1.43
N LEU A 14 13.62 -12.34 0.32
CA LEU A 14 13.60 -11.76 -1.02
C LEU A 14 12.30 -10.98 -1.28
N HIS A 15 11.19 -11.50 -0.77
CA HIS A 15 9.89 -10.87 -0.87
C HIS A 15 9.78 -9.60 -0.03
N ALA A 16 10.25 -9.64 1.23
CA ALA A 16 10.37 -8.46 2.07
C ALA A 16 11.23 -7.37 1.40
N LEU A 17 12.37 -7.75 0.83
CA LEU A 17 13.29 -6.82 0.17
C LEU A 17 12.68 -6.18 -1.09
N ARG A 18 11.87 -6.92 -1.86
CA ARG A 18 11.09 -6.40 -2.99
C ARG A 18 10.03 -5.38 -2.56
N MET A 19 9.35 -5.65 -1.45
CA MET A 19 8.33 -4.73 -0.91
C MET A 19 8.93 -3.50 -0.26
N THR A 20 10.06 -3.64 0.45
CA THR A 20 10.80 -2.51 1.01
C THR A 20 11.40 -1.62 -0.08
N SER A 21 11.95 -2.20 -1.15
CA SER A 21 12.46 -1.42 -2.30
C SER A 21 11.33 -0.67 -3.01
N TYR A 22 10.14 -1.26 -3.15
CA TYR A 22 8.97 -0.53 -3.63
C TYR A 22 8.60 0.66 -2.72
N GLY A 23 8.53 0.41 -1.40
CA GLY A 23 8.20 1.43 -0.42
C GLY A 23 9.18 2.62 -0.45
N PHE A 24 10.45 2.33 -0.63
CA PHE A 24 11.50 3.35 -0.65
C PHE A 24 11.61 4.08 -2.00
N LEU A 25 11.52 3.36 -3.13
CA LEU A 25 11.74 3.93 -4.46
C LEU A 25 10.52 4.59 -5.09
N PHE A 26 9.32 4.12 -4.76
CA PHE A 26 8.08 4.61 -5.37
C PHE A 26 7.17 5.28 -4.34
N TYR A 27 6.87 4.57 -3.25
CA TYR A 27 5.89 5.08 -2.29
C TYR A 27 6.42 6.32 -1.55
N GLY A 28 7.64 6.30 -1.03
CA GLY A 28 8.27 7.45 -0.35
C GLY A 28 8.30 8.72 -1.23
N PRO A 29 9.00 8.71 -2.37
CA PRO A 29 9.13 9.90 -3.22
C PRO A 29 7.84 10.28 -3.94
N GLY A 30 6.88 9.36 -4.12
CA GLY A 30 5.56 9.67 -4.70
C GLY A 30 4.56 10.22 -3.69
N SER A 31 4.52 9.65 -2.48
CA SER A 31 3.53 10.03 -1.44
C SER A 31 3.91 11.32 -0.70
N TYR A 32 5.20 11.60 -0.50
CA TYR A 32 5.61 12.81 0.22
C TYR A 32 5.22 14.12 -0.49
N PRO A 33 5.46 14.30 -1.80
CA PRO A 33 4.97 15.47 -2.54
C PRO A 33 3.43 15.54 -2.58
N TRP A 34 2.76 14.39 -2.67
CA TRP A 34 1.30 14.31 -2.63
C TRP A 34 0.74 14.80 -1.30
N TYR A 35 1.30 14.36 -0.18
CA TYR A 35 0.88 14.83 1.15
C TYR A 35 1.19 16.31 1.35
N LYS A 36 2.33 16.79 0.84
CA LYS A 36 2.66 18.22 0.86
C LYS A 36 1.67 19.06 0.03
N TYR A 37 1.26 18.55 -1.13
CA TYR A 37 0.24 19.18 -1.97
C TYR A 37 -1.09 19.26 -1.23
N LEU A 38 -1.56 18.15 -0.66
CA LEU A 38 -2.80 18.12 0.12
C LEU A 38 -2.76 19.09 1.31
N ASP A 39 -1.65 19.15 2.05
CA ASP A 39 -1.49 20.07 3.18
C ASP A 39 -1.50 21.55 2.76
N HIS A 40 -0.99 21.85 1.56
CA HIS A 40 -0.96 23.21 1.01
C HIS A 40 -2.35 23.69 0.56
N TYR A 41 -3.12 22.84 -0.11
CA TYR A 41 -4.45 23.19 -0.64
C TYR A 41 -5.58 22.98 0.37
N LEU A 42 -5.39 22.11 1.37
CA LEU A 42 -6.36 21.81 2.44
C LEU A 42 -5.73 22.03 3.83
N PRO A 43 -5.19 23.23 4.15
CA PRO A 43 -4.40 23.48 5.35
C PRO A 43 -5.22 23.46 6.64
N HIS A 44 -6.53 23.76 6.56
CA HIS A 44 -7.39 23.80 7.74
C HIS A 44 -7.88 22.40 8.10
N GLN A 45 -7.72 22.01 9.37
CA GLN A 45 -8.21 20.73 9.92
C GLN A 45 -9.72 20.75 10.18
N THR A 46 -10.52 21.20 9.21
CA THR A 46 -11.97 21.05 9.27
C THR A 46 -12.35 19.62 8.91
N ALA A 47 -13.48 19.14 9.44
CA ALA A 47 -13.99 17.81 9.11
C ALA A 47 -14.19 17.63 7.59
N GLN A 48 -14.61 18.69 6.89
CA GLN A 48 -14.77 18.69 5.43
C GLN A 48 -13.43 18.52 4.70
N ASN A 49 -12.40 19.28 5.07
CA ASN A 49 -11.08 19.16 4.46
C ASN A 49 -10.45 17.80 4.74
N LEU A 50 -10.64 17.25 5.94
CA LEU A 50 -10.18 15.91 6.28
C LEU A 50 -10.87 14.84 5.42
N MET A 51 -12.20 14.92 5.28
CA MET A 51 -12.95 13.99 4.42
C MET A 51 -12.50 14.10 2.96
N LEU A 52 -12.32 15.32 2.42
CA LEU A 52 -11.82 15.55 1.07
C LEU A 52 -10.40 15.00 0.88
N THR A 53 -9.51 15.23 1.84
CA THR A 53 -8.14 14.71 1.82
C THR A 53 -8.13 13.19 1.76
N VAL A 54 -8.96 12.54 2.59
CA VAL A 54 -9.09 11.08 2.60
C VAL A 54 -9.69 10.57 1.29
N LEU A 55 -10.76 11.20 0.78
CA LEU A 55 -11.37 10.82 -0.49
C LEU A 55 -10.38 10.94 -1.66
N LEU A 56 -9.65 12.05 -1.75
CA LEU A 56 -8.61 12.24 -2.76
C LEU A 56 -7.51 11.19 -2.62
N ASN A 57 -7.10 10.87 -1.39
CA ASN A 57 -6.11 9.83 -1.14
C ASN A 57 -6.61 8.45 -1.60
N GLN A 58 -7.87 8.10 -1.36
CA GLN A 58 -8.42 6.80 -1.76
C GLN A 58 -8.72 6.70 -3.26
N ILE A 59 -9.13 7.80 -3.91
CA ILE A 59 -9.52 7.82 -5.32
C ILE A 59 -8.31 8.02 -6.25
N VAL A 60 -7.32 8.82 -5.83
CA VAL A 60 -6.14 9.12 -6.65
C VAL A 60 -4.98 8.22 -6.25
N LEU A 61 -4.54 8.31 -4.99
CA LEU A 61 -3.35 7.58 -4.53
C LEU A 61 -3.61 6.07 -4.46
N GLY A 62 -4.80 5.65 -4.02
CA GLY A 62 -5.19 4.23 -3.91
C GLY A 62 -4.97 3.43 -5.21
N PRO A 63 -5.61 3.80 -6.33
CA PRO A 63 -5.41 3.13 -7.62
C PRO A 63 -3.97 3.20 -8.12
N CYS A 64 -3.29 4.34 -7.96
CA CYS A 64 -1.88 4.47 -8.34
C CYS A 64 -0.98 3.51 -7.57
N VAL A 65 -1.15 3.42 -6.24
CA VAL A 65 -0.39 2.51 -5.37
C VAL A 65 -0.62 1.06 -5.79
N ILE A 66 -1.87 0.65 -5.99
CA ILE A 66 -2.16 -0.73 -6.40
C ILE A 66 -1.61 -1.02 -7.79
N ALA A 67 -1.75 -0.10 -8.75
CA ALA A 67 -1.19 -0.26 -10.09
C ALA A 67 0.34 -0.44 -10.05
N VAL A 68 1.05 0.40 -9.29
CA VAL A 68 2.51 0.30 -9.19
C VAL A 68 2.93 -0.96 -8.43
N VAL A 69 2.26 -1.34 -7.34
CA VAL A 69 2.56 -2.59 -6.61
C VAL A 69 2.34 -3.81 -7.51
N PHE A 70 1.23 -3.88 -8.23
CA PHE A 70 0.97 -4.98 -9.14
C PHE A 70 1.96 -5.01 -10.32
N ALA A 71 2.28 -3.86 -10.89
CA ALA A 71 3.27 -3.75 -11.96
C ALA A 71 4.65 -4.22 -11.47
N TRP A 72 5.07 -3.76 -10.28
CA TRP A 72 6.33 -4.18 -9.64
C TRP A 72 6.36 -5.69 -9.40
N ASN A 73 5.32 -6.25 -8.76
CA ASN A 73 5.26 -7.69 -8.50
C ASN A 73 5.25 -8.53 -9.79
N ASN A 74 4.55 -8.09 -10.84
CA ASN A 74 4.53 -8.83 -12.11
C ASN A 74 5.80 -8.65 -12.94
N LEU A 75 6.51 -7.52 -12.80
CA LEU A 75 7.84 -7.32 -13.38
C LEU A 75 8.82 -8.36 -12.83
N TRP A 76 8.83 -8.54 -11.50
CA TRP A 76 9.67 -9.55 -10.83
C TRP A 76 9.29 -11.01 -11.17
N LEU A 77 8.03 -11.26 -11.57
CA LEU A 77 7.55 -12.57 -11.97
C LEU A 77 7.65 -12.83 -13.47
N GLY A 78 8.05 -11.84 -14.29
CA GLY A 78 8.09 -11.93 -15.75
C GLY A 78 6.72 -12.11 -16.41
N LYS A 79 5.63 -11.73 -15.73
CA LYS A 79 4.23 -12.00 -16.14
C LYS A 79 3.43 -10.74 -16.47
N LEU A 80 4.10 -9.71 -16.99
CA LEU A 80 3.49 -8.41 -17.32
C LEU A 80 2.34 -8.52 -18.33
N SER A 81 2.33 -9.52 -19.21
CA SER A 81 1.22 -9.73 -20.16
C SER A 81 -0.10 -10.14 -19.51
N GLN A 82 -0.07 -10.67 -18.28
CA GLN A 82 -1.27 -11.07 -17.53
C GLN A 82 -1.80 -9.95 -16.61
N LEU A 83 -1.12 -8.80 -16.60
CA LEU A 83 -1.40 -7.67 -15.71
C LEU A 83 -2.85 -7.16 -15.84
N PRO A 84 -3.42 -6.94 -17.04
CA PRO A 84 -4.76 -6.34 -17.15
C PRO A 84 -5.85 -7.24 -16.55
N ASN A 85 -5.78 -8.54 -16.84
CA ASN A 85 -6.73 -9.53 -16.36
C ASN A 85 -6.63 -9.77 -14.85
N LYS A 86 -5.40 -9.81 -14.30
CA LYS A 86 -5.20 -9.90 -12.84
C LYS A 86 -5.58 -8.63 -12.10
N TYR A 87 -5.36 -7.47 -12.71
CA TYR A 87 -5.72 -6.19 -12.10
C TYR A 87 -7.24 -6.09 -11.90
N GLN A 88 -8.04 -6.46 -12.90
CA GLN A 88 -9.49 -6.45 -12.78
C GLN A 88 -10.02 -7.54 -11.84
N LYS A 89 -9.46 -8.77 -11.90
CA LYS A 89 -9.95 -9.89 -11.09
C LYS A 89 -9.53 -9.84 -9.62
N ASP A 90 -8.30 -9.43 -9.32
CA ASP A 90 -7.73 -9.58 -7.99
C ASP A 90 -7.44 -8.21 -7.34
N ALA A 91 -6.98 -7.22 -8.12
CA ALA A 91 -6.54 -5.93 -7.59
C ALA A 91 -7.71 -5.01 -7.22
N LEU A 92 -8.73 -4.89 -8.07
CA LEU A 92 -9.92 -4.07 -7.78
C LEU A 92 -10.71 -4.56 -6.54
N PRO A 93 -11.04 -5.87 -6.41
CA PRO A 93 -11.71 -6.35 -5.20
C PRO A 93 -10.88 -6.12 -3.94
N THR A 94 -9.56 -6.28 -4.03
CA THR A 94 -8.64 -6.02 -2.92
C THR A 94 -8.57 -4.54 -2.55
N LEU A 95 -8.63 -3.63 -3.54
CA LEU A 95 -8.72 -2.18 -3.30
C LEU A 95 -9.97 -1.84 -2.50
N PHE A 96 -11.14 -2.30 -2.97
CA PHE A 96 -12.42 -2.01 -2.34
C PHE A 96 -12.52 -2.62 -0.95
N TYR A 97 -12.01 -3.84 -0.75
CA TYR A 97 -11.94 -4.45 0.57
C TYR A 97 -10.96 -3.68 1.48
N GLY A 98 -9.81 -3.30 0.93
CA GLY A 98 -8.79 -2.50 1.58
C GLY A 98 -9.31 -1.12 2.03
N PHE A 99 -10.24 -0.50 1.30
CA PHE A 99 -10.82 0.79 1.70
C PHE A 99 -11.42 0.76 3.11
N ARG A 100 -11.99 -0.36 3.54
CA ARG A 100 -12.56 -0.49 4.90
C ARG A 100 -11.50 -0.36 5.99
N PHE A 101 -10.27 -0.78 5.70
CA PHE A 101 -9.13 -0.64 6.59
C PHE A 101 -8.38 0.68 6.38
N TRP A 102 -8.15 1.05 5.13
CA TRP A 102 -7.32 2.21 4.77
C TRP A 102 -8.01 3.56 4.96
N ILE A 103 -9.34 3.63 4.88
CA ILE A 103 -10.09 4.87 5.16
C ILE A 103 -9.87 5.32 6.62
N PRO A 104 -10.17 4.51 7.66
CA PRO A 104 -9.98 4.94 9.04
C PRO A 104 -8.49 5.18 9.37
N VAL A 105 -7.58 4.38 8.82
CA VAL A 105 -6.13 4.60 8.97
C VAL A 105 -5.71 5.93 8.36
N SER A 106 -6.19 6.26 7.16
CA SER A 106 -5.90 7.54 6.50
C SER A 106 -6.51 8.71 7.26
N MET A 107 -7.74 8.58 7.78
CA MET A 107 -8.34 9.59 8.64
C MET A 107 -7.48 9.89 9.86
N LEU A 108 -7.01 8.85 10.56
CA LEU A 108 -6.15 9.01 11.72
C LEU A 108 -4.80 9.64 11.34
N ASN A 109 -4.24 9.23 10.20
CA ASN A 109 -2.99 9.78 9.68
C ASN A 109 -3.08 11.29 9.41
N PHE A 110 -4.08 11.72 8.65
CA PHE A 110 -4.24 13.14 8.32
C PHE A 110 -4.70 13.99 9.52
N TRP A 111 -5.38 13.38 10.50
CA TRP A 111 -5.83 14.10 11.69
C TRP A 111 -4.74 14.29 12.73
N VAL A 112 -3.99 13.24 13.06
CA VAL A 112 -3.12 13.20 14.25
C VAL A 112 -1.63 13.27 13.88
N VAL A 113 -1.25 12.77 12.70
CA VAL A 113 0.17 12.54 12.36
C VAL A 113 0.74 13.75 11.59
N PRO A 114 1.90 14.29 12.02
CA PRO A 114 2.56 15.38 11.31
C PRO A 114 3.10 14.93 9.96
N LEU A 115 3.15 15.83 8.99
CA LEU A 115 3.47 15.57 7.57
C LEU A 115 4.69 14.64 7.37
N GLN A 116 5.76 14.85 8.12
CA GLN A 116 7.02 14.09 8.01
C GLN A 116 6.86 12.62 8.44
N ALA A 117 5.95 12.35 9.38
CA ALA A 117 5.71 11.00 9.90
C ALA A 117 4.58 10.26 9.17
N ARG A 118 3.80 10.94 8.32
CA ARG A 118 2.64 10.33 7.62
C ARG A 118 3.04 9.13 6.77
N VAL A 119 4.19 9.18 6.10
CA VAL A 119 4.71 8.06 5.29
C VAL A 119 5.07 6.87 6.18
N ALA A 120 5.74 7.11 7.31
CA ALA A 120 6.10 6.05 8.26
C ALA A 120 4.86 5.40 8.89
N PHE A 121 3.84 6.20 9.22
CA PHE A 121 2.57 5.71 9.73
C PHE A 121 1.81 4.83 8.72
N MET A 122 1.81 5.21 7.43
CA MET A 122 1.22 4.35 6.40
C MET A 122 2.04 3.06 6.19
N ALA A 123 3.37 3.13 6.34
CA ALA A 123 4.22 1.95 6.25
C ALA A 123 3.94 0.96 7.40
N THR A 124 3.73 1.44 8.63
CA THR A 124 3.33 0.55 9.74
C THR A 124 1.94 -0.03 9.51
N GLY A 125 0.97 0.78 9.06
CA GLY A 125 -0.34 0.30 8.63
C GLY A 125 -0.27 -0.78 7.54
N SER A 126 0.70 -0.68 6.63
CA SER A 126 0.92 -1.68 5.57
C SER A 126 1.39 -3.01 6.16
N ILE A 127 2.26 -3.00 7.17
CA ILE A 127 2.69 -4.22 7.87
C ILE A 127 1.48 -4.89 8.54
N PHE A 128 0.64 -4.12 9.23
CA PHE A 128 -0.58 -4.64 9.85
C PHE A 128 -1.56 -5.21 8.82
N TRP A 129 -1.76 -4.52 7.69
CA TRP A 129 -2.61 -4.99 6.61
C TRP A 129 -2.13 -6.32 6.02
N ASN A 130 -0.82 -6.46 5.81
CA ASN A 130 -0.22 -7.70 5.33
C ASN A 130 -0.42 -8.85 6.34
N PHE A 131 -0.28 -8.57 7.64
CA PHE A 131 -0.56 -9.55 8.69
C PHE A 131 -2.03 -9.97 8.69
N PHE A 132 -2.95 -9.01 8.59
CA PHE A 132 -4.39 -9.28 8.54
C PHE A 132 -4.77 -10.13 7.33
N LEU A 133 -4.30 -9.78 6.14
CA LEU A 133 -4.52 -10.56 4.92
C LEU A 133 -3.93 -11.97 5.02
N SER A 134 -2.74 -12.10 5.62
CA SER A 134 -2.14 -13.41 5.87
C SER A 134 -2.97 -14.26 6.85
N SER A 135 -3.62 -13.65 7.84
CA SER A 135 -4.44 -14.37 8.81
C SER A 135 -5.80 -14.79 8.26
N THR A 136 -6.35 -14.03 7.30
CA THR A 136 -7.65 -14.31 6.67
C THR A 136 -7.54 -15.19 5.44
N THR A 137 -6.38 -15.22 4.77
CA THR A 137 -6.18 -15.96 3.51
C THR A 137 -5.06 -16.99 3.67
N THR A 138 -5.40 -18.24 3.97
CA THR A 138 -4.44 -19.37 4.10
C THR A 138 -3.55 -19.60 2.88
N THR A 139 -3.84 -19.06 1.69
CA THR A 139 -2.98 -19.24 0.52
C THR A 139 -3.22 -18.14 -0.52
N LYS A 140 -2.31 -17.18 -0.62
CA LYS A 140 -1.70 -16.66 -1.88
C LYS A 140 -0.91 -15.38 -1.59
N MET A 141 0.42 -15.52 -1.60
CA MET A 141 1.38 -14.42 -1.81
C MET A 141 1.00 -13.65 -3.09
N ILE A 142 0.25 -12.57 -2.96
CA ILE A 142 -0.05 -11.63 -4.06
C ILE A 142 0.49 -10.23 -3.75
N PHE A 143 0.70 -9.92 -2.48
CA PHE A 143 1.48 -8.78 -2.06
C PHE A 143 2.81 -9.30 -1.62
#